data_AF-A0A0R2TUK0-F1
#
_entry.id   AF-A0A0R2TUK0-F1
#
_cell.length_a   1.000
_cell.length_b   1.000
_cell.length_c   1.000
_cell.angle_alpha   90.00
_cell.angle_beta   90.00
_cell.angle_gamma   90.00
#
_symmetry.space_group_name_H-M   'P 1'
#
loop_
_entity.id
_entity.type
_entity.pdbx_description
1 polymer ?
#
loop_
_entity_poly.entity_id
_entity_poly.type
_entity_poly.pdbx_seq_one_letter_code
_entity_poly.pdbx_strand_id
1 'polypeptide(L)'
;MNNYSLSANPEEIDNGPVTLDTRGKRPTFFESADVDALMTALLENMSQLWAARTQIRNLEQLLIKKGVIDSQELAQFTLPSSEKEKDQEAMQAFFADAFRAMLGGSQTIDNRQTEIDKFQNHKTTGSHK
;
A
#
# COMPACT_ATOMS: atom_id res chain seq x y z
N MET A 1 34.92 29.34 -50.15
CA MET A 1 35.92 28.28 -49.93
C MET A 1 35.93 27.96 -48.45
N ASN A 2 35.89 26.66 -48.18
CA ASN A 2 35.59 26.01 -46.91
C ASN A 2 36.55 26.38 -45.78
N ASN A 3 36.05 26.29 -44.54
CA ASN A 3 36.47 25.23 -43.60
C ASN A 3 35.59 25.28 -42.33
N TYR A 4 34.52 24.49 -42.33
CA TYR A 4 33.90 24.04 -41.08
C TYR A 4 34.78 22.93 -40.50
N SER A 5 35.52 23.22 -39.44
CA SER A 5 36.16 22.19 -38.61
C SER A 5 35.09 21.53 -37.76
N LEU A 6 34.69 20.34 -38.19
CA LEU A 6 33.83 19.41 -37.47
C LEU A 6 34.62 18.80 -36.31
N SER A 7 34.63 19.42 -35.12
CA SER A 7 35.07 18.75 -33.90
C SER A 7 33.88 18.01 -33.29
N ALA A 8 33.50 16.90 -33.91
CA ALA A 8 32.67 15.92 -33.25
C ALA A 8 33.53 15.25 -32.17
N ASN A 9 33.42 15.72 -30.93
CA ASN A 9 33.69 14.87 -29.77
C ASN A 9 32.44 13.99 -29.62
N PRO A 10 32.49 12.69 -29.92
CA PRO A 10 31.49 11.80 -29.41
C PRO A 10 31.78 11.69 -27.92
N GLU A 11 31.04 12.43 -27.09
CA GLU A 11 30.90 12.01 -25.70
C GLU A 11 30.31 10.60 -25.77
N GLU A 12 31.18 9.63 -25.46
CA GLU A 12 30.82 8.24 -25.29
C GLU A 12 29.58 8.19 -24.42
N ILE A 13 28.44 7.86 -25.02
CA ILE A 13 27.32 7.31 -24.28
C ILE A 13 27.85 5.96 -23.81
N ASP A 14 28.41 5.97 -22.60
CA ASP A 14 28.77 4.79 -21.83
C ASP A 14 27.50 3.96 -21.68
N ASN A 15 27.29 3.07 -22.65
CA ASN A 15 26.36 1.96 -22.57
C ASN A 15 26.96 0.87 -21.67
N GLY A 16 27.50 1.29 -20.53
CA GLY A 16 27.82 0.40 -19.44
C GLY A 16 26.56 -0.40 -19.12
N PRO A 17 26.67 -1.72 -18.90
CA PRO A 17 25.52 -2.50 -18.50
C PRO A 17 24.93 -1.81 -17.27
N VAL A 18 23.66 -1.40 -17.35
CA VAL A 18 22.90 -1.01 -16.16
C VAL A 18 22.90 -2.25 -15.28
N THR A 19 23.86 -2.31 -14.36
CA THR A 19 23.89 -3.33 -13.33
C THR A 19 22.73 -2.99 -12.43
N LEU A 20 21.56 -3.52 -12.77
CA LEU A 20 20.46 -3.63 -11.82
C LEU A 20 21.03 -4.45 -10.67
N ASP A 21 21.39 -3.76 -9.59
CA ASP A 21 21.72 -4.39 -8.32
C ASP A 21 20.43 -5.09 -7.84
N THR A 22 20.23 -6.31 -8.32
CA THR A 22 19.07 -7.15 -8.04
C THR A 22 19.13 -7.76 -6.65
N ARG A 23 20.02 -7.28 -5.77
CA ARG A 23 19.99 -7.61 -4.34
C ARG A 23 18.83 -6.88 -3.66
N GLY A 24 17.63 -7.38 -3.90
CA GLY A 24 16.48 -7.33 -2.98
C GLY A 24 15.93 -5.94 -2.60
N LYS A 25 16.47 -4.84 -3.13
CA LYS A 25 15.88 -3.52 -2.93
C LYS A 25 14.65 -3.43 -3.82
N ARG A 26 13.48 -3.29 -3.19
CA ARG A 26 12.23 -3.02 -3.90
C ARG A 26 12.46 -1.82 -4.83
N PRO A 27 12.08 -1.89 -6.11
CA PRO A 27 12.23 -0.76 -7.01
C PRO A 27 11.45 0.42 -6.44
N THR A 28 12.16 1.50 -6.15
CA THR A 28 11.59 2.77 -5.71
C THR A 28 11.35 3.63 -6.95
N PHE A 29 10.11 4.05 -7.16
CA PHE A 29 9.73 4.94 -8.26
C PHE A 29 9.83 6.42 -7.86
N PHE A 30 9.76 6.73 -6.56
CA PHE A 30 9.86 8.08 -6.01
C PHE A 30 11.17 8.28 -5.22
N GLU A 31 11.51 9.54 -4.94
CA GLU A 31 12.73 9.93 -4.21
C GLU A 31 12.78 9.38 -2.77
N SER A 32 11.62 9.07 -2.18
CA SER A 32 11.52 8.48 -0.84
C SER A 32 10.80 7.13 -0.90
N ALA A 33 11.41 6.12 -0.28
CA ALA A 33 10.85 4.78 -0.15
C ALA A 33 9.50 4.76 0.61
N ASP A 34 9.28 5.73 1.50
CA ASP A 34 8.02 5.85 2.24
C ASP A 34 6.88 6.30 1.33
N VAL A 35 7.17 7.17 0.36
CA VAL A 35 6.21 7.66 -0.64
C VAL A 35 5.84 6.53 -1.60
N ASP A 36 6.81 5.72 -2.02
CA ASP A 36 6.54 4.52 -2.83
C ASP A 36 5.68 3.49 -2.10
N ALA A 37 5.95 3.24 -0.82
CA ALA A 37 5.17 2.33 -0.01
C ALA A 37 3.72 2.83 0.14
N LEU A 38 3.54 4.13 0.38
CA LEU A 38 2.22 4.75 0.47
C LEU A 38 1.47 4.66 -0.86
N MET A 39 2.13 4.97 -1.97
CA MET A 39 1.53 4.89 -3.31
C MET A 39 1.15 3.46 -3.69
N THR A 40 1.99 2.48 -3.32
CA THR A 40 1.67 1.06 -3.51
C THR A 40 0.41 0.68 -2.73
N ALA A 41 0.33 1.05 -1.45
CA ALA A 41 -0.84 0.78 -0.61
C ALA A 41 -2.10 1.48 -1.15
N LEU A 42 -1.97 2.70 -1.68
CA LEU A 42 -3.07 3.43 -2.29
C LEU A 42 -3.60 2.73 -3.54
N LEU A 43 -2.70 2.33 -4.45
CA LEU A 43 -3.07 1.61 -5.66
C LEU A 43 -3.71 0.25 -5.35
N GLU A 44 -3.18 -0.44 -4.35
CA GLU A 44 -3.77 -1.69 -3.87
C GLU A 44 -5.19 -1.46 -3.34
N ASN A 45 -5.40 -0.44 -2.50
CA ASN A 45 -6.73 -0.11 -1.98
C ASN A 45 -7.71 0.26 -3.11
N MET A 46 -7.28 1.07 -4.07
CA MET A 46 -8.08 1.39 -5.26
C MET A 46 -8.49 0.13 -6.04
N SER A 47 -7.57 -0.81 -6.22
CA SER A 47 -7.85 -2.07 -6.91
C SER A 47 -8.86 -2.95 -6.14
N GLN A 48 -8.72 -3.03 -4.82
CA GLN A 48 -9.63 -3.78 -3.95
C GLN A 48 -11.02 -3.13 -3.94
N LEU A 49 -11.10 -1.80 -3.88
CA LEU A 49 -12.36 -1.07 -3.94
C LEU A 49 -13.08 -1.30 -5.28
N TRP A 50 -12.34 -1.31 -6.39
CA TRP A 50 -12.90 -1.62 -7.70
C TRP A 50 -13.43 -3.06 -7.79
N ALA A 51 -12.69 -4.02 -7.25
CA ALA A 51 -13.13 -5.42 -7.19
C ALA A 51 -14.42 -5.56 -6.35
N ALA A 52 -14.46 -4.94 -5.17
CA ALA A 52 -15.64 -4.93 -4.30
C ALA A 52 -16.87 -4.32 -5.01
N ARG A 53 -16.69 -3.16 -5.67
CA ARG A 53 -17.75 -2.53 -6.48
C ARG A 53 -18.27 -3.46 -7.58
N THR A 54 -17.37 -4.19 -8.23
CA THR A 54 -17.74 -5.14 -9.30
C THR A 54 -18.57 -6.29 -8.75
N GLN A 55 -18.20 -6.84 -7.59
CA GLN A 55 -18.96 -7.90 -6.94
C GLN A 55 -20.36 -7.44 -6.52
N ILE A 56 -20.49 -6.24 -5.95
CA ILE A 56 -21.79 -5.64 -5.61
C ILE A 56 -22.66 -5.51 -6.86
N ARG A 57 -22.12 -4.96 -7.95
CA ARG A 57 -22.84 -4.83 -9.22
C ARG A 57 -23.30 -6.19 -9.78
N ASN A 58 -22.47 -7.23 -9.66
CA ASN A 58 -22.84 -8.58 -10.09
C ASN A 58 -23.98 -9.14 -9.24
N LEU A 59 -23.96 -8.92 -7.93
CA LEU A 59 -25.04 -9.31 -7.02
C LEU A 59 -26.34 -8.56 -7.34
N GLU A 60 -26.29 -7.25 -7.53
CA GLU A 60 -27.44 -6.44 -7.95
C GLU A 60 -28.06 -7.00 -9.24
N GLN A 61 -27.25 -7.23 -10.28
CA GLN A 61 -27.73 -7.78 -11.55
C GLN A 61 -28.31 -9.18 -11.39
N LEU A 62 -27.72 -10.02 -10.53
CA LEU A 62 -28.23 -11.37 -10.27
C LEU A 62 -29.60 -11.31 -9.59
N LEU A 63 -29.77 -10.42 -8.60
CA LEU A 63 -31.02 -10.24 -7.87
C LEU A 63 -32.13 -9.68 -8.75
N ILE A 64 -31.82 -8.70 -9.61
CA ILE A 64 -32.75 -8.17 -10.62
C ILE A 64 -33.15 -9.27 -11.61
N LYS A 65 -32.19 -10.03 -12.15
CA LYS A 65 -32.48 -11.14 -13.08
C LYS A 65 -33.35 -12.23 -12.46
N LYS A 66 -33.21 -12.47 -11.16
CA LYS A 66 -34.05 -13.41 -10.42
C LYS A 66 -35.42 -12.83 -10.01
N GLY A 67 -35.66 -11.54 -10.26
CA GLY A 67 -36.89 -10.85 -9.90
C GLY A 67 -37.07 -10.66 -8.39
N VAL A 68 -35.99 -10.71 -7.61
CA VAL A 68 -36.03 -10.55 -6.14
C VAL A 68 -36.13 -9.07 -5.76
N ILE A 69 -35.53 -8.19 -6.57
CA ILE A 69 -35.49 -6.75 -6.35
C ILE A 69 -35.75 -6.06 -7.69
N ASP A 70 -36.60 -5.03 -7.70
CA ASP A 70 -36.77 -4.18 -8.89
C ASP A 70 -35.72 -3.06 -8.95
N SER A 71 -35.34 -2.68 -10.16
CA SER A 71 -34.37 -1.62 -10.41
C SER A 71 -34.82 -0.25 -9.88
N GLN A 72 -36.13 0.06 -9.90
CA GLN A 72 -36.64 1.31 -9.34
C GLN A 72 -36.68 1.28 -7.82
N GLU A 73 -37.03 0.13 -7.24
CA GLU A 73 -37.03 -0.07 -5.79
C GLU A 73 -35.61 0.09 -5.22
N LEU A 74 -34.60 -0.50 -5.86
CA LEU A 74 -33.20 -0.35 -5.46
C LEU A 74 -32.73 1.12 -5.51
N ALA A 75 -33.14 1.87 -6.54
CA ALA A 75 -32.74 3.28 -6.70
C ALA A 75 -33.37 4.21 -5.66
N GLN A 76 -34.54 3.86 -5.14
CA GLN A 76 -35.27 4.63 -4.12
C GLN A 76 -35.01 4.12 -2.70
N PHE A 77 -34.38 2.94 -2.58
CA PHE A 77 -34.10 2.32 -1.30
C PHE A 77 -33.23 3.23 -0.44
N THR A 78 -33.73 3.52 0.75
CA THR A 78 -33.01 4.31 1.76
C THR A 78 -33.00 3.51 3.05
N LEU A 79 -31.82 3.32 3.63
CA LEU A 79 -31.69 2.67 4.93
C LEU A 79 -32.41 3.49 6.01
N PRO A 80 -33.19 2.84 6.90
CA PRO A 80 -33.78 3.50 8.04
C PRO A 80 -32.68 4.02 8.99
N SER A 81 -32.96 5.09 9.73
CA SER A 81 -31.98 5.75 10.60
C SER A 81 -31.37 4.82 11.65
N SER A 82 -32.16 3.88 12.17
CA SER A 82 -31.69 2.88 13.15
C SER A 82 -30.68 1.87 12.58
N GLU A 83 -30.76 1.56 11.29
CA GLU A 83 -29.77 0.69 10.64
C GLU A 83 -28.50 1.47 10.30
N LYS A 84 -28.63 2.74 9.90
CA LYS A 84 -27.48 3.63 9.69
C LYS A 84 -26.65 3.82 10.96
N GLU A 85 -27.32 3.96 12.11
CA GLU A 85 -26.64 4.07 13.41
C GLU A 85 -25.87 2.79 13.76
N LYS A 86 -26.46 1.62 13.50
CA LYS A 86 -25.77 0.32 13.70
C LYS A 86 -24.57 0.15 12.78
N ASP A 87 -24.70 0.54 11.51
CA ASP A 87 -23.58 0.51 10.56
C ASP A 87 -22.46 1.45 11.00
N GLN A 88 -22.82 2.64 11.50
CA GLN A 88 -21.85 3.60 12.02
C GLN A 88 -21.16 3.09 13.29
N GLU A 89 -21.89 2.41 14.18
CA GLU A 89 -21.33 1.77 15.38
C GLU A 89 -20.38 0.62 15.00
N ALA A 90 -20.80 -0.25 14.06
CA ALA A 90 -19.97 -1.34 13.55
C ALA A 90 -18.69 -0.82 12.88
N MET A 91 -18.79 0.27 12.11
CA MET A 91 -17.65 0.94 11.50
C MET A 91 -16.68 1.48 12.57
N GLN A 92 -17.19 2.13 13.63
CA GLN A 92 -16.36 2.63 14.73
C GLN A 92 -15.67 1.48 15.49
N ALA A 93 -16.39 0.39 15.75
CA ALA A 93 -15.83 -0.79 16.40
C ALA A 93 -14.72 -1.42 15.56
N PHE A 94 -14.93 -1.54 14.24
CA PHE A 94 -13.91 -2.02 13.31
C PHE A 94 -12.66 -1.14 13.34
N PHE A 95 -12.81 0.19 13.27
CA PHE A 95 -11.67 1.09 13.35
C PHE A 95 -10.94 1.00 14.69
N ALA A 96 -11.67 0.92 15.80
CA ALA A 96 -11.08 0.78 17.12
C ALA A 96 -10.21 -0.48 17.22
N ASP A 97 -10.69 -1.60 16.67
CA ASP A 97 -9.93 -2.85 16.66
C ASP A 97 -8.74 -2.80 15.71
N ALA A 98 -8.91 -2.23 14.51
CA ALA A 98 -7.83 -2.03 13.55
C ALA A 98 -6.69 -1.16 14.13
N PHE A 99 -7.03 -0.05 14.78
CA PHE A 99 -6.04 0.81 15.45
C PHE A 99 -5.39 0.11 16.63
N ARG A 100 -6.14 -0.67 17.42
CA ARG A 100 -5.59 -1.47 18.51
C ARG A 100 -4.56 -2.49 17.99
N ALA A 101 -4.87 -3.20 16.91
CA ALA A 101 -3.96 -4.16 16.30
C ALA A 101 -2.69 -3.47 15.76
N MET A 102 -2.84 -2.31 15.13
CA MET A 102 -1.73 -1.51 14.62
C MET A 102 -0.80 -1.02 15.75
N LEU A 103 -1.36 -0.47 16.83
CA LEU A 103 -0.59 0.02 17.98
C LEU A 103 0.08 -1.12 18.76
N GLY A 104 -0.59 -2.27 18.91
CA GLY A 104 0.01 -3.47 19.51
C GLY A 104 1.18 -4.02 18.70
N GLY A 105 1.11 -3.92 17.36
CA GLY A 105 2.21 -4.24 16.46
C GLY A 105 3.42 -3.32 16.63
N SER A 106 3.19 -2.01 16.79
CA SER A 106 4.26 -1.02 17.02
C SER A 106 5.05 -1.31 18.30
N GLN A 107 4.37 -1.54 19.42
CA GLN A 107 5.06 -1.87 20.68
C GLN A 107 5.88 -3.16 20.60
N THR A 108 5.43 -4.13 19.80
CA THR A 108 6.17 -5.38 19.58
C THR A 108 7.43 -5.17 18.73
N ILE A 109 7.43 -4.20 17.81
CA ILE A 109 8.62 -3.83 17.04
C ILE A 109 9.60 -3.07 17.94
N ASP A 110 9.12 -2.11 18.73
CA ASP A 110 9.96 -1.33 19.64
C ASP A 110 10.64 -2.22 20.69
N ASN A 111 9.90 -3.18 21.26
CA ASN A 111 10.43 -4.16 22.21
C ASN A 111 11.49 -5.07 21.56
N ARG A 112 11.27 -5.53 20.31
CA ARG A 112 12.27 -6.33 19.58
C ARG A 112 13.53 -5.53 19.29
N GLN A 113 13.41 -4.25 18.96
CA GLN A 113 14.57 -3.38 18.73
C GLN A 113 15.36 -3.19 20.04
N THR A 114 14.68 -2.98 21.16
CA THR A 114 15.36 -2.86 22.47
C THR A 114 16.05 -4.17 22.90
N GLU A 115 15.48 -5.33 22.57
CA GLU A 115 16.14 -6.62 22.81
C GLU A 115 17.39 -6.79 21.93
N ILE A 116 17.31 -6.47 20.63
CA ILE A 116 18.45 -6.51 19.71
C ILE A 116 19.58 -5.60 20.19
N ASP A 117 19.26 -4.37 20.61
CA ASP A 117 20.24 -3.40 21.10
C ASP A 117 20.93 -3.89 22.39
N LYS A 118 20.20 -4.57 23.28
CA LYS A 118 20.78 -5.21 24.48
C LYS A 118 21.74 -6.35 24.11
N PHE A 119 21.37 -7.19 23.14
CA PHE A 119 22.24 -8.29 22.69
C PHE A 119 23.50 -7.81 21.96
N GLN A 120 23.41 -6.72 21.20
CA GLN A 120 24.57 -6.13 20.53
C GLN A 120 25.55 -5.49 21.53
N ASN A 121 25.04 -4.78 22.54
CA ASN A 121 25.87 -4.17 23.60
C ASN A 121 26.58 -5.20 24.50
N HIS A 122 26.01 -6.40 24.68
CA HIS A 122 26.65 -7.49 25.43
C HIS A 122 27.81 -8.14 24.64
N LYS A 123 27.75 -8.16 23.30
CA LYS A 123 28.86 -8.67 22.47
C LYS A 123 30.07 -7.74 22.46
N THR A 124 29.86 -6.43 22.56
CA THR A 124 30.95 -5.44 22.56
C THR A 124 31.67 -5.32 23.91
N THR A 125 31.03 -5.66 25.02
CA THR A 125 31.63 -5.60 26.36
C THR A 125 32.34 -6.90 26.80
N GLY A 126 32.14 -8.01 26.07
CA GLY A 126 32.75 -9.32 26.36
C GLY A 126 34.10 -9.61 25.69
N SER A 127 34.64 -8.70 24.86
CA SER A 127 35.89 -8.94 24.10
C SER A 127 37.13 -8.27 24.72
N HIS A 128 37.17 -8.12 26.04
CA HIS A 128 38.38 -7.80 26.79
C HIS A 128 38.48 -8.67 28.04
N LYS A 129 39.00 -9.88 27.86
CA LYS A 129 39.86 -10.57 28.83
C LYS A 129 40.66 -11.65 28.14
#